data_AF-A0A2E7J9K4-F1
#
_entry.id   AF-A0A2E7J9K4-F1
#
_cell.length_a   1.000
_cell.length_b   1.000
_cell.length_c   1.000
_cell.angle_alpha   90.00
_cell.angle_beta   90.00
_cell.angle_gamma   90.00
#
_symmetry.space_group_name_H-M   'P 1'
#
loop_
_entity.id
_entity.type
_entity.pdbx_description
1 polymer ?
#
loop_
_entity_poly.entity_id
_entity_poly.type
_entity_poly.pdbx_seq_one_letter_code
_entity_poly.pdbx_strand_id
1 'polypeptide(L)'
;MKPLLQIFLLFFCAFSHAVPYISPEAAIEVLNRDYAGETLYWKPAALPLTLSQSDRSAEASQLAELFEMGLVLRERHISTEEIEKGRKRVVVAWRYDWSDDEMSGVPYGKRRVKSLVTMTDPIERDAQWFVEVSIRWFVDGLADWIDQPAFKRARPLRRALESEDKPFEATLYLEYVDHHWRLWQPE
;
A
#
# COMPACT_ATOMS: atom_id res chain seq x y z
N MET A 1 38.10 7.59 58.79
CA MET A 1 36.96 8.15 58.04
C MET A 1 37.40 8.42 56.61
N LYS A 2 37.00 7.58 55.63
CA LYS A 2 37.01 7.82 54.16
C LYS A 2 36.70 6.59 53.26
N PRO A 3 36.00 5.50 53.66
CA PRO A 3 35.59 4.47 52.70
C PRO A 3 34.18 4.69 52.10
N LEU A 4 33.55 5.86 52.35
CA LEU A 4 32.18 6.13 51.90
C LEU A 4 32.09 6.92 50.58
N LEU A 5 33.18 7.52 50.12
CA LEU A 5 33.18 8.37 48.92
C LEU A 5 33.38 7.58 47.60
N GLN A 6 33.96 6.37 47.66
CA GLN A 6 34.22 5.55 46.46
C GLN A 6 33.00 4.76 45.96
N ILE A 7 31.99 4.55 46.81
CA ILE A 7 30.76 3.83 46.41
C ILE A 7 29.82 4.76 45.61
N PHE A 8 29.89 6.08 45.82
CA PHE A 8 29.04 7.04 45.13
C PHE A 8 29.44 7.25 43.65
N LEU A 9 30.70 7.00 43.30
CA LEU A 9 31.23 7.21 41.95
C LEU A 9 31.06 6.00 41.01
N LEU A 10 30.66 4.83 41.55
CA LEU A 10 30.34 3.63 40.76
C LEU A 10 28.86 3.52 40.39
N PHE A 11 28.00 4.40 40.91
CA PHE A 11 26.56 4.37 40.64
C PHE A 11 26.11 5.27 39.48
N PHE A 12 27.03 6.06 38.91
CA PHE A 12 26.73 6.97 37.78
C PHE A 12 27.16 6.41 36.41
N CYS A 13 27.64 5.17 36.35
CA CYS A 13 27.84 4.48 35.08
C CYS A 13 26.61 3.61 34.77
N ALA A 14 26.11 3.76 33.53
CA ALA A 14 25.25 2.82 32.82
C ALA A 14 23.72 2.98 32.95
N PHE A 15 23.21 4.19 32.71
CA PHE A 15 22.07 4.36 31.80
C PHE A 15 22.37 5.46 30.78
N SER A 16 23.52 5.33 30.11
CA SER A 16 23.63 5.95 28.78
C SER A 16 22.92 4.99 27.85
N HIS A 17 21.66 5.27 27.53
CA HIS A 17 21.04 4.68 26.35
C HIS A 17 21.85 5.17 25.16
N ALA A 18 22.80 4.35 24.73
CA ALA A 18 23.59 4.65 23.55
C ALA A 18 22.60 4.84 22.38
N VAL A 19 22.73 5.97 21.69
CA VAL A 19 21.95 6.25 20.49
C VAL A 19 22.17 5.08 19.52
N PRO A 20 21.12 4.34 19.13
CA PRO A 20 21.29 3.22 18.22
C PRO A 20 21.74 3.75 16.88
N TYR A 21 22.87 3.24 16.39
CA TYR A 21 23.39 3.63 15.09
C TYR A 21 22.68 2.85 13.97
N ILE A 22 22.46 3.50 12.83
CA ILE A 22 22.06 2.88 11.57
C ILE A 22 22.85 3.50 10.43
N SER A 23 23.36 2.67 9.53
CA SER A 23 23.98 3.13 8.29
C SER A 23 22.92 3.21 7.17
N PRO A 24 23.15 4.01 6.12
CA PRO A 24 22.29 4.04 4.93
C PRO A 24 22.06 2.66 4.32
N GLU A 25 23.07 1.79 4.30
CA GLU A 25 22.99 0.43 3.77
C GLU A 25 22.05 -0.44 4.63
N ALA A 26 22.19 -0.36 5.95
CA ALA A 26 21.30 -1.07 6.87
C ALA A 26 19.85 -0.57 6.76
N ALA A 27 19.63 0.73 6.52
CA ALA A 27 18.30 1.27 6.24
C ALA A 27 17.71 0.71 4.94
N ILE A 28 18.52 0.58 3.88
CA ILE A 28 18.09 -0.05 2.62
C ILE A 28 17.74 -1.53 2.83
N GLU A 29 18.48 -2.27 3.66
CA GLU A 29 18.16 -3.66 4.01
C GLU A 29 16.81 -3.77 4.73
N VAL A 30 16.57 -2.90 5.71
CA VAL A 30 15.28 -2.83 6.42
C VAL A 30 14.14 -2.54 5.44
N LEU A 31 14.32 -1.56 4.55
CA LEU A 31 13.32 -1.19 3.55
C LEU A 31 13.06 -2.32 2.55
N ASN A 32 14.09 -3.05 2.11
CA ASN A 32 13.91 -4.19 1.21
C ASN A 32 13.21 -5.38 1.88
N ARG A 33 13.38 -5.53 3.19
CA ARG A 33 12.74 -6.58 3.99
C ARG A 33 11.28 -6.25 4.32
N ASP A 34 11.02 -5.01 4.74
CA ASP A 34 9.75 -4.65 5.39
C ASP A 34 8.81 -3.82 4.49
N TYR A 35 9.34 -3.17 3.44
CA TYR A 35 8.57 -2.27 2.58
C TYR A 35 8.52 -2.72 1.11
N ALA A 36 9.62 -3.27 0.59
CA ALA A 36 9.65 -3.84 -0.75
C ALA A 36 8.94 -5.20 -0.79
N GLY A 37 8.49 -5.59 -1.99
CA GLY A 37 7.82 -6.87 -2.21
C GLY A 37 6.32 -6.86 -1.91
N GLU A 38 5.79 -5.82 -1.26
CA GLU A 38 4.34 -5.66 -1.03
C GLU A 38 3.59 -5.63 -2.38
N THR A 39 2.58 -6.49 -2.49
CA THR A 39 1.67 -6.52 -3.65
C THR A 39 0.77 -5.29 -3.61
N LEU A 40 0.73 -4.56 -4.72
CA LEU A 40 -0.12 -3.39 -4.89
C LEU A 40 -1.44 -3.80 -5.53
N TYR A 41 -2.53 -3.26 -5.00
CA TYR A 41 -3.88 -3.54 -5.45
C TYR A 41 -4.54 -2.30 -6.04
N TRP A 42 -5.30 -2.50 -7.12
CA TRP A 42 -6.11 -1.46 -7.73
C TRP A 42 -7.59 -1.76 -7.53
N LYS A 43 -8.33 -0.74 -7.07
CA LYS A 43 -9.78 -0.78 -6.86
C LYS A 43 -10.44 0.20 -7.84
N PRO A 44 -10.99 -0.26 -8.99
CA PRO A 44 -11.72 0.62 -9.90
C PRO A 44 -13.00 1.16 -9.26
N ALA A 45 -13.61 0.37 -8.37
CA ALA A 45 -14.88 0.63 -7.73
C ALA A 45 -14.90 0.05 -6.31
N ALA A 46 -15.84 0.51 -5.50
CA ALA A 46 -16.19 -0.17 -4.24
C ALA A 46 -17.13 -1.35 -4.56
N LEU A 47 -16.63 -2.58 -4.46
CA LEU A 47 -17.43 -3.78 -4.62
C LEU A 47 -17.99 -4.25 -3.25
N PRO A 48 -19.19 -4.84 -3.22
CA PRO A 48 -20.01 -5.19 -4.38
C PRO A 48 -20.71 -4.01 -5.04
N LEU A 49 -20.84 -4.05 -6.37
CA LEU A 49 -21.45 -2.97 -7.15
C LEU A 49 -22.43 -3.50 -8.20
N THR A 50 -23.63 -2.93 -8.24
CA THR A 50 -24.64 -3.23 -9.28
C THR A 50 -24.71 -2.10 -10.28
N LEU A 51 -24.46 -2.41 -11.56
CA LEU A 51 -24.54 -1.46 -12.67
C LEU A 51 -25.62 -1.91 -13.67
N SER A 52 -26.32 -0.94 -14.26
CA SER A 52 -27.25 -1.24 -15.36
C SER A 52 -26.51 -1.93 -16.50
N GLN A 53 -27.14 -2.93 -17.15
CA GLN A 53 -26.55 -3.57 -18.33
C GLN A 53 -26.30 -2.57 -19.47
N SER A 54 -27.03 -1.46 -19.51
CA SER A 54 -26.83 -0.40 -20.52
C SER A 54 -25.78 0.64 -20.12
N ASP A 55 -25.13 0.51 -18.96
CA ASP A 55 -24.12 1.46 -18.51
C ASP A 55 -22.89 1.41 -19.44
N ARG A 56 -22.44 2.60 -19.86
CA ARG A 56 -21.28 2.84 -20.74
C ARG A 56 -20.20 3.66 -20.04
N SER A 57 -20.29 3.80 -18.73
CA SER A 57 -19.27 4.45 -17.91
C SER A 57 -17.91 3.76 -18.05
N ALA A 58 -16.85 4.51 -17.72
CA ALA A 58 -15.50 3.95 -17.68
C ALA A 58 -15.41 2.80 -16.65
N GLU A 59 -16.08 2.94 -15.51
CA GLU A 59 -16.16 1.93 -14.46
C GLU A 59 -16.84 0.66 -14.96
N ALA A 60 -18.01 0.77 -15.62
CA ALA A 60 -18.69 -0.38 -16.22
C ALA A 60 -17.81 -1.11 -17.24
N SER A 61 -17.07 -0.35 -18.06
CA SER A 61 -16.15 -0.91 -19.05
C SER A 61 -14.96 -1.63 -18.40
N GLN A 62 -14.41 -1.05 -17.33
CA GLN A 62 -13.29 -1.65 -16.57
C GLN A 62 -13.72 -2.92 -15.85
N LEU A 63 -14.87 -2.93 -15.18
CA LEU A 63 -15.39 -4.10 -14.49
C LEU A 63 -15.76 -5.22 -15.45
N ALA A 64 -16.31 -4.88 -16.62
CA ALA A 64 -16.56 -5.87 -17.67
C ALA A 64 -15.26 -6.52 -18.15
N GLU A 65 -14.22 -5.72 -18.44
CA GLU A 65 -12.91 -6.22 -18.88
C GLU A 65 -12.23 -7.09 -17.80
N LEU A 66 -12.27 -6.65 -16.54
CA LEU A 66 -11.76 -7.43 -15.39
C LEU A 66 -12.51 -8.76 -15.23
N PHE A 67 -13.82 -8.80 -15.49
CA PHE A 67 -14.59 -10.04 -15.47
C PHE A 67 -14.18 -11.00 -16.59
N GLU A 68 -13.98 -10.51 -17.82
CA GLU A 68 -13.54 -11.37 -18.93
C GLU A 68 -12.16 -12.01 -18.65
N MET A 69 -11.34 -11.37 -17.81
CA MET A 69 -10.07 -11.92 -17.31
C MET A 69 -10.19 -12.79 -16.05
N GLY A 70 -11.39 -12.94 -15.49
CA GLY A 70 -11.61 -13.71 -14.26
C GLY A 70 -11.08 -13.05 -12.98
N LEU A 71 -10.84 -11.73 -13.00
CA LEU A 71 -10.31 -10.97 -11.87
C LEU A 71 -11.40 -10.44 -10.93
N VAL A 72 -12.66 -10.46 -11.37
CA VAL A 72 -13.85 -10.16 -10.58
C VAL A 72 -14.97 -11.12 -10.97
N LEU A 73 -15.95 -11.31 -10.09
CA LEU A 73 -17.16 -12.06 -10.37
C LEU A 73 -18.22 -11.15 -10.99
N ARG A 74 -19.09 -11.72 -11.84
CA ARG A 74 -20.23 -11.01 -12.44
C ARG A 74 -21.46 -11.89 -12.44
N GLU A 75 -22.54 -11.40 -11.83
CA GLU A 75 -23.84 -12.05 -11.80
C GLU A 75 -24.91 -11.19 -12.47
N ARG A 76 -25.83 -11.84 -13.19
CA ARG A 76 -26.99 -11.16 -13.79
C ARG A 76 -28.05 -10.93 -12.72
N HIS A 77 -28.39 -9.67 -12.47
CA HIS A 77 -29.48 -9.30 -11.58
C HIS A 77 -30.67 -8.78 -12.39
N ILE A 78 -31.86 -9.34 -12.14
CA ILE A 78 -33.11 -8.90 -12.78
C ILE A 78 -34.02 -8.35 -11.70
N SER A 79 -34.38 -7.07 -11.81
CA SER A 79 -35.33 -6.41 -10.94
C SER A 79 -36.52 -5.87 -11.72
N THR A 80 -37.59 -5.54 -11.01
CA THR A 80 -38.73 -4.82 -11.58
C THR A 80 -38.83 -3.47 -10.91
N GLU A 81 -38.71 -2.41 -11.69
CA GLU A 81 -38.86 -1.03 -11.22
C GLU A 81 -40.25 -0.51 -11.61
N GLU A 82 -40.88 0.21 -10.68
CA GLU A 82 -42.13 0.89 -10.97
C GLU A 82 -41.84 2.18 -11.75
N ILE A 83 -42.54 2.34 -12.87
CA ILE A 83 -42.58 3.56 -13.66
C ILE A 83 -43.96 4.21 -13.51
N GLU A 84 -44.10 5.43 -14.00
CA GLU A 84 -45.33 6.22 -13.86
C GLU A 84 -46.62 5.43 -14.14
N LYS A 85 -47.64 5.70 -13.33
CA LYS A 85 -49.02 5.19 -13.46
C LYS A 85 -49.12 3.66 -13.32
N GLY A 86 -48.40 3.07 -12.37
CA GLY A 86 -48.50 1.65 -12.01
C GLY A 86 -47.95 0.70 -13.07
N ARG A 87 -47.26 1.22 -14.09
CA ARG A 87 -46.54 0.42 -15.07
C ARG A 87 -45.24 -0.07 -14.45
N LYS A 88 -44.81 -1.26 -14.80
CA LYS A 88 -43.57 -1.85 -14.30
C LYS A 88 -42.62 -2.11 -15.46
N ARG A 89 -41.34 -1.82 -15.28
CA ARG A 89 -40.27 -2.12 -16.24
C ARG A 89 -39.35 -3.16 -15.64
N VAL A 90 -39.04 -4.19 -16.42
CA VAL A 90 -37.96 -5.13 -16.09
C VAL A 90 -36.62 -4.44 -16.35
N VAL A 91 -35.77 -4.40 -15.34
CA VAL A 91 -34.42 -3.86 -15.40
C VAL A 91 -33.45 -5.01 -15.26
N VAL A 92 -32.47 -5.07 -16.17
CA VAL A 92 -31.39 -6.04 -16.15
C VAL A 92 -30.12 -5.29 -15.78
N ALA A 93 -29.44 -5.78 -14.75
CA ALA A 93 -28.22 -5.22 -14.21
C ALA A 93 -27.16 -6.32 -14.07
N TRP A 94 -25.91 -5.89 -13.99
CA TRP A 94 -24.77 -6.72 -13.63
C TRP A 94 -24.36 -6.37 -12.21
N ARG A 95 -24.29 -7.37 -11.36
CA ARG A 95 -23.67 -7.26 -10.04
C ARG A 95 -22.23 -7.78 -10.15
N TYR A 96 -21.29 -6.98 -9.67
CA TYR A 96 -19.87 -7.33 -9.59
C TYR A 96 -19.46 -7.50 -8.13
N ASP A 97 -18.70 -8.55 -7.87
CA ASP A 97 -18.17 -8.92 -6.56
C ASP A 97 -16.68 -9.28 -6.68
N TRP A 98 -15.93 -9.22 -5.58
CA TRP A 98 -14.57 -9.76 -5.56
C TRP A 98 -14.61 -11.29 -5.68
N SER A 99 -13.58 -11.88 -6.30
CA SER A 99 -13.48 -13.35 -6.38
C SER A 99 -13.18 -14.02 -5.05
N ASP A 100 -12.70 -13.25 -4.08
CA ASP A 100 -12.43 -13.68 -2.71
C ASP A 100 -12.78 -12.52 -1.77
N ASP A 101 -13.37 -12.83 -0.62
CA ASP A 101 -13.75 -11.84 0.41
C ASP A 101 -12.52 -11.16 1.03
N GLU A 102 -11.36 -11.81 1.00
CA GLU A 102 -10.10 -11.23 1.47
C GLU A 102 -9.46 -10.27 0.46
N MET A 103 -9.93 -10.27 -0.80
CA MET A 103 -9.34 -9.42 -1.84
C MET A 103 -9.65 -7.94 -1.59
N SER A 104 -8.59 -7.21 -1.28
CA SER A 104 -8.58 -5.75 -1.22
C SER A 104 -8.34 -5.12 -2.60
N GLY A 105 -8.79 -5.73 -3.69
CA GLY A 105 -8.66 -5.21 -5.05
C GLY A 105 -7.92 -6.14 -6.01
N VAL A 106 -7.69 -5.67 -7.23
CA VAL A 106 -7.01 -6.44 -8.28
C VAL A 106 -5.50 -6.24 -8.16
N PRO A 107 -4.70 -7.30 -7.95
CA PRO A 107 -3.25 -7.17 -7.84
C PRO A 107 -2.66 -6.75 -9.19
N TYR A 108 -1.81 -5.71 -9.19
CA TYR A 108 -1.26 -5.13 -10.43
C TYR A 108 0.27 -5.07 -10.45
N GLY A 109 0.95 -5.33 -9.34
CA GLY A 109 2.41 -5.37 -9.31
C GLY A 109 2.95 -5.40 -7.90
N LYS A 110 4.27 -5.29 -7.76
CA LYS A 110 4.97 -5.30 -6.48
C LYS A 110 5.81 -4.06 -6.29
N ARG A 111 5.88 -3.58 -5.05
CA ARG A 111 6.70 -2.44 -4.68
C ARG A 111 8.19 -2.78 -4.70
N ARG A 112 9.03 -1.92 -5.28
CA ARG A 112 10.50 -2.01 -5.22
C ARG A 112 11.11 -0.68 -4.81
N VAL A 113 12.12 -0.73 -3.94
CA VAL A 113 12.91 0.45 -3.59
C VAL A 113 13.94 0.71 -4.69
N LYS A 114 13.96 1.94 -5.21
CA LYS A 114 14.93 2.39 -6.21
C LYS A 114 16.17 2.98 -5.57
N SER A 115 15.98 3.86 -4.59
CA SER A 115 17.09 4.51 -3.88
C SER A 115 16.62 5.14 -2.58
N LEU A 116 17.52 5.19 -1.59
CA LEU A 116 17.41 6.07 -0.43
C LEU A 116 17.80 7.49 -0.86
N VAL A 117 16.94 8.47 -0.60
CA VAL A 117 17.14 9.89 -0.96
C VAL A 117 17.76 10.65 0.20
N THR A 118 17.15 10.55 1.38
CA THR A 118 17.61 11.17 2.62
C THR A 118 17.34 10.26 3.80
N MET A 119 18.14 10.42 4.85
CA MET A 119 17.99 9.75 6.14
C MET A 119 18.38 10.74 7.24
N THR A 120 17.56 10.86 8.27
CA THR A 120 17.91 11.67 9.44
C THR A 120 18.84 10.92 10.37
N ASP A 121 19.47 11.64 11.30
CA ASP A 121 20.04 10.99 12.48
C ASP A 121 18.92 10.35 13.33
N PRO A 122 19.24 9.31 14.14
CA PRO A 122 18.29 8.73 15.09
C PRO A 122 17.75 9.78 16.07
N ILE A 123 16.44 9.86 16.16
CA ILE A 123 15.72 10.74 17.09
C ILE A 123 14.95 9.90 18.11
N GLU A 124 15.02 10.29 19.38
CA GLU A 124 14.25 9.65 20.44
C GLU A 124 12.86 10.31 20.55
N ARG A 125 11.81 9.50 20.57
CA ARG A 125 10.41 9.90 20.86
C ARG A 125 9.74 8.82 21.68
N ASP A 126 9.09 9.19 22.77
CA ASP A 126 8.34 8.26 23.64
C ASP A 126 9.15 7.02 24.07
N ALA A 127 10.43 7.22 24.43
CA ALA A 127 11.40 6.17 24.79
C ALA A 127 11.70 5.13 23.67
N GLN A 128 11.37 5.46 22.42
CA GLN A 128 11.70 4.70 21.23
C GLN A 128 12.59 5.54 20.31
N TRP A 129 13.45 4.88 19.53
CA TRP A 129 14.31 5.56 18.56
C TRP A 129 13.75 5.41 17.16
N PHE A 130 13.70 6.51 16.43
CA PHE A 130 13.19 6.58 15.08
C PHE A 130 14.21 7.20 14.13
N VAL A 131 14.13 6.79 12.87
CA VAL A 131 14.85 7.43 11.77
C VAL A 131 13.84 7.69 10.65
N GLU A 132 13.79 8.93 10.19
CA GLU A 132 13.00 9.28 9.02
C GLU A 132 13.83 9.02 7.75
N VAL A 133 13.27 8.26 6.81
CA VAL A 133 13.87 7.96 5.53
C VAL A 133 12.98 8.43 4.40
N SER A 134 13.53 9.19 3.45
CA SER A 134 12.86 9.48 2.19
C SER A 134 13.43 8.58 1.10
N ILE A 135 12.55 7.94 0.33
CA ILE A 135 12.93 6.97 -0.68
C ILE A 135 12.31 7.30 -2.03
N ARG A 136 12.94 6.78 -3.07
CA ARG A 136 12.32 6.59 -4.39
C ARG A 136 11.98 5.14 -4.58
N TRP A 137 10.79 4.87 -5.10
CA TRP A 137 10.31 3.51 -5.34
C TRP A 137 9.52 3.41 -6.64
N PHE A 138 9.42 2.20 -7.17
CA PHE A 138 8.71 1.92 -8.42
C PHE A 138 7.94 0.59 -8.31
N VAL A 139 7.11 0.32 -9.30
CA VAL A 139 6.34 -0.91 -9.42
C VAL A 139 7.03 -1.84 -10.41
N ASP A 140 7.28 -3.05 -9.95
CA ASP A 140 7.88 -4.13 -10.72
C ASP A 140 6.86 -5.28 -10.88
N GLY A 141 7.09 -6.18 -11.83
CA GLY A 141 6.20 -7.31 -12.10
C GLY A 141 4.77 -6.87 -12.41
N LEU A 142 4.62 -5.84 -13.25
CA LEU A 142 3.33 -5.32 -13.65
C LEU A 142 2.50 -6.41 -14.35
N ALA A 143 1.23 -6.50 -13.99
CA ALA A 143 0.33 -7.45 -14.64
C ALA A 143 0.06 -7.04 -16.10
N ASP A 144 0.02 -8.02 -17.00
CA ASP A 144 -0.09 -7.80 -18.46
C ASP A 144 -1.36 -7.03 -18.86
N TRP A 145 -2.42 -7.14 -18.04
CA TRP A 145 -3.70 -6.49 -18.31
C TRP A 145 -3.67 -4.96 -18.15
N ILE A 146 -2.67 -4.40 -17.47
CA ILE A 146 -2.63 -2.97 -17.10
C ILE A 146 -2.56 -2.04 -18.31
N ASP A 147 -1.97 -2.47 -19.43
CA ASP A 147 -1.90 -1.68 -20.67
C ASP A 147 -3.11 -1.87 -21.60
N GLN A 148 -4.10 -2.67 -21.20
CA GLN A 148 -5.30 -2.82 -22.04
C GLN A 148 -6.08 -1.49 -22.15
N PRO A 149 -6.77 -1.26 -23.30
CA PRO A 149 -7.43 0.01 -23.57
C PRO A 149 -8.40 0.50 -22.48
N ALA A 150 -9.10 -0.41 -21.79
CA ALA A 150 -10.04 -0.07 -20.72
C ALA A 150 -9.37 0.62 -19.52
N PHE A 151 -8.08 0.36 -19.29
CA PHE A 151 -7.34 0.83 -18.12
C PHE A 151 -6.42 2.01 -18.40
N LYS A 152 -6.20 2.39 -19.66
CA LYS A 152 -5.32 3.52 -20.04
C LYS A 152 -5.67 4.85 -19.37
N ARG A 153 -6.95 5.04 -19.02
CA ARG A 153 -7.44 6.24 -18.33
C ARG A 153 -7.30 6.16 -16.80
N ALA A 154 -7.03 4.99 -16.24
CA ALA A 154 -6.82 4.82 -14.80
C ALA A 154 -5.45 5.40 -14.43
N ARG A 155 -5.46 6.60 -13.85
CA ARG A 155 -4.24 7.30 -13.44
C ARG A 155 -3.29 6.46 -12.57
N PRO A 156 -3.75 5.69 -11.56
CA PRO A 156 -2.84 4.87 -10.74
C PRO A 156 -2.04 3.86 -11.58
N LEU A 157 -2.73 3.17 -12.50
CA LEU A 157 -2.14 2.15 -13.38
C LEU A 157 -1.16 2.76 -14.39
N ARG A 158 -1.53 3.88 -15.01
CA ARG A 158 -0.60 4.62 -15.88
C ARG A 158 0.64 5.09 -15.12
N ARG A 159 0.47 5.58 -13.89
CA ARG A 159 1.60 5.99 -13.05
C ARG A 159 2.49 4.81 -12.66
N ALA A 160 1.93 3.62 -12.47
CA ALA A 160 2.70 2.41 -12.23
C ALA A 160 3.56 2.01 -13.45
N LEU A 161 2.99 2.06 -14.67
CA LEU A 161 3.72 1.83 -15.92
C LEU A 161 4.91 2.80 -16.10
N GLU A 162 4.74 4.06 -15.71
CA GLU A 162 5.78 5.09 -15.81
C GLU A 162 6.79 5.05 -14.64
N SER A 163 6.56 4.21 -13.63
CA SER A 163 7.23 4.37 -12.33
C SER A 163 8.71 4.00 -12.34
N GLU A 164 9.15 3.14 -13.26
CA GLU A 164 10.57 2.81 -13.39
C GLU A 164 11.38 4.03 -13.82
N ASP A 165 10.90 4.80 -14.81
CA ASP A 165 11.52 6.04 -15.27
C ASP A 165 11.23 7.22 -14.32
N LYS A 166 10.00 7.30 -13.80
CA LYS A 166 9.49 8.38 -12.95
C LYS A 166 9.06 7.81 -11.60
N PRO A 167 10.03 7.50 -10.72
CA PRO A 167 9.75 6.85 -9.45
C PRO A 167 8.84 7.69 -8.57
N PHE A 168 8.08 7.01 -7.74
CA PHE A 168 7.34 7.61 -6.64
C PHE A 168 8.29 8.00 -5.52
N GLU A 169 7.88 8.98 -4.73
CA GLU A 169 8.60 9.40 -3.52
C GLU A 169 7.73 9.11 -2.31
N ALA A 170 8.35 8.64 -1.22
CA ALA A 170 7.69 8.39 0.04
C ALA A 170 8.63 8.72 1.21
N THR A 171 8.05 9.20 2.30
CA THR A 171 8.72 9.33 3.59
C THR A 171 8.20 8.23 4.51
N LEU A 172 9.12 7.47 5.08
CA LEU A 172 8.85 6.35 5.97
C LEU A 172 9.64 6.55 7.27
N TYR A 173 9.24 5.86 8.32
CA TYR A 173 9.95 5.86 9.60
C TYR A 173 10.43 4.45 9.89
N LEU A 174 11.69 4.34 10.29
CA LEU A 174 12.23 3.12 10.86
C LEU A 174 12.25 3.29 12.37
N GLU A 175 11.76 2.29 13.10
CA GLU A 175 11.81 2.26 14.56
C GLU A 175 12.82 1.21 15.04
N TYR A 176 13.47 1.50 16.17
CA TYR A 176 14.38 0.59 16.83
C TYR A 176 13.67 -0.12 17.98
N VAL A 177 13.44 -1.42 17.81
CA VAL A 177 12.74 -2.28 18.77
C VAL A 177 13.52 -3.58 18.93
N ASP A 178 13.67 -4.05 20.17
CA ASP A 178 14.35 -5.31 20.50
C ASP A 178 15.74 -5.47 19.84
N HIS A 179 16.53 -4.39 19.84
CA HIS A 179 17.85 -4.33 19.20
C HIS A 179 17.87 -4.43 17.67
N HIS A 180 16.72 -4.21 17.00
CA HIS A 180 16.61 -4.25 15.55
C HIS A 180 15.86 -3.03 15.01
N TRP A 181 16.28 -2.56 13.84
CA TRP A 181 15.53 -1.59 13.06
C TRP A 181 14.46 -2.29 12.22
N ARG A 182 13.24 -1.74 12.19
CA ARG A 182 12.12 -2.22 11.38
C ARG A 182 11.27 -1.06 10.87
N LEU A 183 10.50 -1.29 9.81
CA LEU A 183 9.55 -0.29 9.34
C LEU A 183 8.48 -0.04 10.42
N TRP A 184 8.32 1.22 10.82
CA TRP A 184 7.24 1.62 11.73
C TRP A 184 5.89 1.60 11.00
N GLN A 185 4.88 1.02 11.64
CA GLN A 185 3.51 1.01 11.18
C GLN A 185 2.63 1.70 12.23
N PRO A 186 1.87 2.75 11.87
CA PRO A 186 0.91 3.33 12.79
C PRO A 186 -0.21 2.30 13.08
N GLU A 187 -0.56 2.15 14.36
CA GLU A 187 -1.74 1.40 14.81
C GLU A 187 -3.06 2.04 14.34
#